data_AF-A0A3C0UGN4-F1
#
_entry.id   AF-A0A3C0UGN4-F1
#
_cell.length_a   1.000
_cell.length_b   1.000
_cell.length_c   1.000
_cell.angle_alpha   90.00
_cell.angle_beta   90.00
_cell.angle_gamma   90.00
#
_symmetry.space_group_name_H-M   'P 1'
#
loop_
_entity.id
_entity.type
_entity.pdbx_description
1 polymer ?
#
loop_
_entity_poly.entity_id
_entity_poly.type
_entity_poly.pdbx_seq_one_letter_code
_entity_poly.pdbx_strand_id
1 'polypeptide(L)'
;MDKTIANVQSFVDSYNSFMALIQKELKEDKYSDFAPLTDAQKADMKDSEIKAYEEKAKSGSLRRDPILTQMVSNLRLSFTEPIAGLTGKYQSAVDIGIGTGKYFDDDGKLTTEATNGGKIYVTESDLRAALEEDPDVVFKIFGTPGDEQSTEGVANRLYDQMQASLSRLKTEAGTPNVTDTTSNMAKSIASYKDQLYDMNSRLAQIEARYYKQFDAMEKALSNLSKQSSWLSQQLGQ
;
A
#
# COMPACT_ATOMS: atom_id res chain seq x y z
N MET A 1 -9.45 -34.41 18.46
CA MET A 1 -9.39 -34.43 16.98
C MET A 1 -10.33 -33.41 16.35
N ASP A 2 -11.65 -33.57 16.44
CA ASP A 2 -12.60 -32.67 15.73
C ASP A 2 -12.43 -31.18 16.09
N LYS A 3 -12.20 -30.87 17.38
CA LYS A 3 -11.89 -29.50 17.82
C LYS A 3 -10.60 -28.95 17.18
N THR A 4 -9.57 -29.79 17.04
CA THR A 4 -8.31 -29.41 16.39
C THR A 4 -8.54 -29.09 14.92
N ILE A 5 -9.29 -29.94 14.22
CA ILE A 5 -9.66 -29.75 12.81
C ILE A 5 -10.42 -28.43 12.64
N ALA A 6 -11.45 -28.19 13.46
CA ALA A 6 -12.25 -26.96 13.42
C ALA A 6 -11.40 -25.70 13.67
N ASN A 7 -10.43 -25.77 14.59
CA ASN A 7 -9.51 -24.66 14.84
C ASN A 7 -8.61 -24.37 13.63
N VAL A 8 -8.07 -25.41 12.99
CA VAL A 8 -7.24 -25.25 11.78
C VAL A 8 -8.06 -24.67 10.63
N GLN A 9 -9.29 -25.14 10.40
CA GLN A 9 -10.19 -24.58 9.39
C GLN A 9 -10.50 -23.10 9.66
N SER A 10 -10.83 -22.75 10.90
CA SER A 10 -11.08 -21.35 11.29
C SER A 10 -9.86 -20.45 11.09
N PHE A 11 -8.66 -20.98 11.33
CA PHE A 11 -7.40 -20.29 11.03
C PHE A 11 -7.24 -20.06 9.52
N VAL A 12 -7.47 -21.10 8.70
CA VAL A 12 -7.42 -21.00 7.23
C VAL A 12 -8.38 -19.94 6.70
N ASP A 13 -9.61 -19.89 7.22
CA ASP A 13 -10.60 -18.89 6.84
C ASP A 13 -10.16 -17.47 7.21
N SER A 14 -9.59 -17.30 8.40
CA SER A 14 -9.07 -16.01 8.88
C SER A 14 -7.90 -15.53 8.02
N TYR A 15 -6.94 -16.42 7.74
CA TYR A 15 -5.81 -16.14 6.87
C TYR A 15 -6.28 -15.79 5.45
N ASN A 16 -7.21 -16.55 4.87
CA ASN A 16 -7.72 -16.30 3.52
C ASN A 16 -8.48 -14.99 3.40
N SER A 17 -9.21 -14.60 4.45
CA SER A 17 -9.87 -13.30 4.54
C SER A 17 -8.86 -12.16 4.57
N PHE A 18 -7.80 -12.30 5.38
CA PHE A 18 -6.68 -11.36 5.39
C PHE A 18 -6.00 -11.25 4.03
N MET A 19 -5.66 -12.37 3.40
CA MET A 19 -5.04 -12.39 2.07
C MET A 19 -5.95 -11.77 1.00
N ALA A 20 -7.27 -11.94 1.10
CA ALA A 20 -8.21 -11.29 0.20
C ALA A 20 -8.17 -9.76 0.31
N LEU A 21 -8.06 -9.23 1.54
CA LEU A 21 -7.92 -7.78 1.76
C LEU A 21 -6.62 -7.26 1.16
N ILE A 22 -5.47 -7.90 1.45
CA ILE A 22 -4.18 -7.48 0.93
C ILE A 22 -4.14 -7.55 -0.61
N GLN A 23 -4.68 -8.61 -1.19
CA GLN A 23 -4.72 -8.76 -2.65
C GLN A 23 -5.64 -7.76 -3.33
N LYS A 24 -6.73 -7.34 -2.67
CA LYS A 24 -7.59 -6.27 -3.16
C LYS A 24 -6.80 -4.97 -3.28
N GLU A 25 -6.09 -4.56 -2.23
CA GLU A 25 -5.27 -3.34 -2.22
C GLU A 25 -4.12 -3.41 -3.25
N LEU A 26 -3.42 -4.54 -3.34
CA LEU A 26 -2.30 -4.73 -4.28
C LEU A 26 -2.73 -4.71 -5.75
N LYS A 27 -3.98 -5.08 -6.05
CA LYS A 27 -4.53 -5.20 -7.41
C LYS A 27 -5.51 -4.09 -7.77
N GLU A 28 -5.78 -3.15 -6.86
CA GLU A 28 -6.71 -2.07 -7.12
C GLU A 28 -6.29 -1.26 -8.35
N ASP A 29 -7.24 -0.95 -9.22
CA ASP A 29 -7.01 -0.09 -10.37
C ASP A 29 -6.66 1.33 -9.93
N LYS A 30 -5.72 1.96 -10.63
CA LYS A 30 -5.29 3.33 -10.35
C LYS A 30 -5.91 4.27 -11.37
N TYR A 31 -6.74 5.20 -10.90
CA TYR A 31 -7.29 6.28 -11.73
C TYR A 31 -6.35 7.49 -11.73
N SER A 32 -5.39 7.52 -12.67
CA SER A 32 -4.36 8.58 -12.77
C SER A 32 -4.90 9.98 -13.01
N ASP A 33 -6.09 10.09 -13.59
CA ASP A 33 -6.69 11.37 -13.99
C ASP A 33 -7.27 12.15 -12.80
N PHE A 34 -7.29 11.54 -11.61
CA PHE A 34 -7.85 12.12 -10.39
C PHE A 34 -6.74 12.56 -9.45
N ALA A 35 -6.30 13.82 -9.59
CA ALA A 35 -5.31 14.42 -8.70
C ALA A 35 -5.94 14.93 -7.40
N PRO A 36 -5.21 15.00 -6.27
CA PRO A 36 -5.77 15.54 -5.02
C PRO A 36 -6.39 16.93 -5.20
N LEU A 37 -7.64 17.09 -4.74
CA LEU A 37 -8.36 18.36 -4.85
C LEU A 37 -7.74 19.42 -3.95
N THR A 38 -7.55 20.61 -4.49
CA THR A 38 -7.20 21.82 -3.74
C THR A 38 -8.40 22.32 -2.92
N ASP A 39 -8.13 23.11 -1.88
CA ASP A 39 -9.19 23.69 -1.04
C ASP A 39 -10.16 24.57 -1.86
N ALA A 40 -9.65 25.30 -2.85
CA ALA A 40 -10.47 26.09 -3.76
C ALA A 40 -11.40 25.21 -4.61
N GLN A 41 -10.90 24.11 -5.17
CA GLN A 41 -11.73 23.17 -5.93
C GLN A 41 -12.80 22.52 -5.04
N LYS A 42 -12.46 22.18 -3.80
CA LYS A 42 -13.42 21.62 -2.84
C LYS A 42 -14.54 22.59 -2.51
N ALA A 43 -14.24 23.89 -2.38
CA ALA A 43 -15.25 24.91 -2.07
C ALA A 43 -16.36 25.02 -3.12
N ASP A 44 -16.04 24.69 -4.38
CA ASP A 44 -16.98 24.74 -5.51
C ASP A 44 -17.70 23.41 -5.79
N MET A 45 -17.46 22.37 -4.97
CA MET A 45 -18.01 21.01 -5.16
C MET A 45 -18.97 20.61 -4.04
N LYS A 46 -19.91 19.71 -4.34
CA LYS A 46 -20.76 19.10 -3.30
C LYS A 46 -19.98 18.01 -2.54
N ASP A 47 -20.30 17.82 -1.26
CA ASP A 47 -19.67 16.77 -0.43
C ASP A 47 -19.68 15.37 -1.05
N SER A 48 -20.78 15.00 -1.72
CA SER A 48 -20.88 13.70 -2.41
C SER A 48 -19.91 13.58 -3.59
N GLU A 49 -19.69 14.68 -4.31
CA GLU A 49 -18.76 14.74 -5.45
C GLU A 49 -17.32 14.72 -4.95
N ILE A 50 -17.02 15.46 -3.87
CA ILE A 50 -15.71 15.44 -3.21
C ILE A 50 -15.36 14.01 -2.78
N LYS A 51 -16.28 13.32 -2.09
CA LYS A 51 -16.06 11.93 -1.64
C LYS A 51 -15.77 10.98 -2.80
N ALA A 52 -16.62 10.97 -3.82
CA ALA A 52 -16.43 10.11 -4.99
C ALA A 52 -15.13 10.43 -5.75
N TYR A 53 -14.74 11.71 -5.81
CA TYR A 53 -13.48 12.12 -6.41
C TYR A 53 -12.28 11.66 -5.56
N GLU A 54 -12.31 11.87 -4.25
CA GLU A 54 -11.23 11.48 -3.34
C GLU A 54 -11.04 9.95 -3.29
N GLU A 55 -12.12 9.17 -3.39
CA GLU A 55 -12.03 7.71 -3.54
C GLU A 55 -11.24 7.32 -4.80
N LYS A 56 -11.55 7.96 -5.95
CA LYS A 56 -10.78 7.73 -7.18
C LYS A 56 -9.34 8.24 -7.08
N ALA A 57 -9.11 9.39 -6.45
CA ALA A 57 -7.78 9.94 -6.26
C ALA A 57 -6.90 9.05 -5.35
N LYS A 58 -7.50 8.34 -4.40
CA LYS A 58 -6.82 7.39 -3.50
C LYS A 58 -6.68 5.99 -4.10
N SER A 59 -7.39 5.68 -5.18
CA SER A 59 -7.37 4.36 -5.81
C SER A 59 -5.95 3.92 -6.20
N GLY A 60 -5.64 2.66 -5.93
CA GLY A 60 -4.37 2.03 -6.28
C GLY A 60 -3.18 2.65 -5.54
N SER A 61 -3.39 3.30 -4.39
CA SER A 61 -2.31 3.85 -3.57
C SER A 61 -1.33 2.76 -3.08
N LEU A 62 -1.85 1.56 -2.82
CA LEU A 62 -1.07 0.39 -2.42
C LEU A 62 -0.86 -0.60 -3.57
N ARG A 63 -1.20 -0.21 -4.81
CA ARG A 63 -1.08 -1.09 -5.97
C ARG A 63 0.38 -1.47 -6.16
N ARG A 64 0.65 -2.78 -6.18
CA ARG A 64 2.01 -3.35 -6.28
C ARG A 64 2.97 -2.81 -5.21
N ASP A 65 2.45 -2.48 -4.03
CA ASP A 65 3.29 -2.06 -2.91
C ASP A 65 4.37 -3.13 -2.60
N PRO A 66 5.66 -2.75 -2.55
CA PRO A 66 6.75 -3.71 -2.39
C PRO A 66 6.78 -4.36 -1.00
N ILE A 67 6.35 -3.65 0.05
CA ILE A 67 6.33 -4.19 1.42
C ILE A 67 5.26 -5.27 1.52
N LEU A 68 4.04 -4.98 1.05
CA LEU A 68 2.93 -5.92 1.06
C LEU A 68 3.17 -7.11 0.12
N THR A 69 3.77 -6.88 -1.05
CA THR A 69 4.13 -7.96 -2.00
C THR A 69 5.16 -8.92 -1.38
N GLN A 70 6.17 -8.38 -0.69
CA GLN A 70 7.15 -9.20 0.02
C GLN A 70 6.51 -9.95 1.18
N MET A 71 5.63 -9.30 1.96
CA MET A 71 4.90 -9.93 3.06
C MET A 71 4.13 -11.15 2.56
N VAL A 72 3.31 -10.99 1.51
CA VAL A 72 2.55 -12.10 0.89
C VAL A 72 3.45 -13.27 0.52
N SER A 73 4.64 -12.98 -0.04
CA SER A 73 5.61 -14.00 -0.43
C SER A 73 6.18 -14.74 0.78
N ASN A 74 6.54 -14.02 1.84
CA ASN A 74 7.09 -14.61 3.06
C ASN A 74 6.05 -15.43 3.85
N LEU A 75 4.80 -14.96 3.92
CA LEU A 75 3.71 -15.70 4.55
C LEU A 75 3.48 -17.03 3.82
N ARG A 76 3.54 -17.02 2.48
CA ARG A 76 3.45 -18.26 1.70
C ARG A 76 4.58 -19.23 2.02
N LEU A 77 5.82 -18.73 2.09
CA LEU A 77 6.99 -19.56 2.43
C LEU A 77 6.85 -20.21 3.80
N SER A 78 6.22 -19.52 4.75
CA SER A 78 6.01 -20.02 6.11
C SER A 78 5.26 -21.36 6.16
N PHE A 79 4.39 -21.65 5.18
CA PHE A 79 3.67 -22.92 5.06
C PHE A 79 4.45 -24.02 4.34
N THR A 80 5.28 -23.64 3.36
CA THR A 80 5.98 -24.59 2.49
C THR A 80 7.35 -24.99 3.02
N GLU A 81 8.00 -24.13 3.79
CA GLU A 81 9.34 -24.40 4.32
C GLU A 81 9.27 -25.46 5.43
N PRO A 82 10.10 -26.52 5.36
CA PRO A 82 10.23 -27.47 6.45
C PRO A 82 10.66 -26.81 7.76
N ILE A 83 10.26 -27.39 8.88
CA ILE A 83 10.68 -27.01 10.22
C ILE A 83 11.91 -27.84 10.57
N ALA A 84 13.06 -27.18 10.64
CA ALA A 84 14.32 -27.82 10.98
C ALA A 84 14.23 -28.49 12.36
N GLY A 85 14.61 -29.75 12.42
CA GLY A 85 14.50 -30.59 13.62
C GLY A 85 13.31 -31.53 13.61
N LEU A 86 12.28 -31.29 12.79
CA LEU A 86 11.27 -32.29 12.51
C LEU A 86 11.82 -33.33 11.52
N THR A 87 11.47 -34.60 11.75
CA THR A 87 11.88 -35.73 10.90
C THR A 87 10.67 -36.58 10.56
N GLY A 88 10.76 -37.36 9.48
CA GLY A 88 9.67 -38.23 9.02
C GLY A 88 8.76 -37.55 7.99
N LYS A 89 7.50 -37.99 7.94
CA LYS A 89 6.51 -37.59 6.92
C LYS A 89 6.06 -36.13 7.05
N TYR A 90 5.93 -35.62 8.26
CA TYR A 90 5.36 -34.31 8.54
C TYR A 90 6.44 -33.33 9.02
N GLN A 91 6.89 -32.46 8.12
CA GLN A 91 7.92 -31.46 8.41
C GLN A 91 7.45 -30.03 8.11
N SER A 92 6.34 -29.87 7.39
CA SER A 92 5.80 -28.58 6.95
C SER A 92 4.27 -28.59 6.95
N ALA A 93 3.64 -27.43 6.75
CA ALA A 93 2.18 -27.35 6.70
C ALA A 93 1.59 -28.05 5.47
N VAL A 94 2.33 -28.06 4.36
CA VAL A 94 1.89 -28.77 3.15
C VAL A 94 1.80 -30.28 3.36
N ASP A 95 2.61 -30.85 4.25
CA ASP A 95 2.60 -32.29 4.55
C ASP A 95 1.32 -32.74 5.28
N ILE A 96 0.65 -31.82 5.96
CA ILE A 96 -0.67 -32.04 6.61
C ILE A 96 -1.84 -31.50 5.77
N GLY A 97 -1.59 -31.23 4.49
CA GLY A 97 -2.61 -30.79 3.53
C GLY A 97 -2.90 -29.28 3.53
N ILE A 98 -2.14 -28.47 4.28
CA ILE A 98 -2.30 -27.01 4.29
C ILE A 98 -1.34 -26.39 3.28
N GLY A 99 -1.83 -26.13 2.08
CA GLY A 99 -1.01 -25.62 0.99
C GLY A 99 -1.68 -24.53 0.17
N THR A 100 -0.91 -23.90 -0.72
CA THR A 100 -1.41 -22.87 -1.65
C THR A 100 -2.12 -23.45 -2.87
N GLY A 101 -2.51 -24.73 -2.82
CA GLY A 101 -3.01 -25.49 -3.96
C GLY A 101 -1.93 -25.95 -4.94
N LYS A 102 -2.32 -26.78 -5.90
CA LYS A 102 -1.50 -27.28 -7.00
C LYS A 102 -1.20 -26.15 -7.96
N TYR A 103 0.06 -25.92 -8.31
CA TYR A 103 0.42 -24.90 -9.30
C TYR A 103 0.09 -25.33 -10.73
N PHE A 104 0.21 -26.63 -10.99
CA PHE A 104 -0.10 -27.25 -12.26
C PHE A 104 -1.09 -28.39 -12.03
N ASP A 105 -2.05 -28.54 -12.93
CA ASP A 105 -2.86 -29.75 -12.99
C ASP A 105 -2.04 -30.94 -13.51
N ASP A 106 -2.65 -32.13 -13.52
CA ASP A 106 -1.98 -33.35 -13.93
C ASP A 106 -1.60 -33.32 -15.44
N ASP A 107 -2.16 -32.37 -16.21
CA ASP A 107 -1.84 -32.08 -17.62
C ASP A 107 -0.75 -30.99 -17.79
N GLY A 108 -0.20 -30.47 -16.69
CA GLY A 108 0.84 -29.44 -16.72
C GLY A 108 0.34 -28.01 -16.98
N LYS A 109 -0.97 -27.75 -16.88
CA LYS A 109 -1.55 -26.40 -17.04
C LYS A 109 -1.63 -25.68 -15.71
N LEU A 110 -1.44 -24.36 -15.76
CA LEU A 110 -1.58 -23.49 -14.60
C LEU A 110 -3.00 -23.62 -14.03
N THR A 111 -3.12 -23.97 -12.74
CA THR A 111 -4.43 -24.04 -12.10
C THR A 111 -4.93 -22.65 -11.69
N THR A 112 -6.21 -22.55 -11.34
CA THR A 112 -6.75 -21.35 -10.68
C THR A 112 -6.06 -21.07 -9.34
N GLU A 113 -5.53 -22.10 -8.68
CA GLU A 113 -4.83 -22.01 -7.40
C GLU A 113 -3.47 -21.33 -7.55
N ALA A 114 -2.82 -21.45 -8.72
CA ALA A 114 -1.58 -20.75 -9.02
C ALA A 114 -1.69 -19.22 -8.97
N THR A 115 -2.93 -18.70 -9.06
CA THR A 115 -3.23 -17.25 -9.00
C THR A 115 -4.02 -16.84 -7.77
N ASN A 116 -4.16 -17.74 -6.78
CA ASN A 116 -5.03 -17.54 -5.62
C ASN A 116 -4.61 -16.40 -4.67
N GLY A 117 -3.50 -15.72 -4.96
CA GLY A 117 -3.03 -14.58 -4.20
C GLY A 117 -2.39 -14.95 -2.87
N GLY A 118 -1.86 -16.17 -2.75
CA GLY A 118 -1.22 -16.66 -1.53
C GLY A 118 -2.21 -17.19 -0.48
N LYS A 119 -3.46 -17.42 -0.87
CA LYS A 119 -4.45 -18.15 -0.05
C LYS A 119 -4.00 -19.60 0.18
N ILE A 120 -4.51 -20.21 1.24
CA ILE A 120 -4.25 -21.61 1.58
C ILE A 120 -5.55 -22.40 1.62
N TYR A 121 -5.46 -23.70 1.42
CA TYR A 121 -6.59 -24.63 1.47
C TYR A 121 -6.21 -25.84 2.32
N VAL A 122 -7.23 -26.46 2.90
CA VAL A 122 -7.10 -27.71 3.64
C VAL A 122 -8.44 -28.45 3.62
N THR A 123 -8.42 -29.78 3.55
CA THR A 123 -9.63 -30.59 3.69
C THR A 123 -9.70 -31.22 5.08
N GLU A 124 -10.92 -31.50 5.55
CA GLU A 124 -11.10 -32.25 6.80
C GLU A 124 -10.46 -33.65 6.71
N SER A 125 -10.53 -34.31 5.55
CA SER A 125 -9.93 -35.62 5.33
C SER A 125 -8.42 -35.62 5.49
N ASP A 126 -7.72 -34.61 4.96
CA ASP A 126 -6.25 -34.52 5.07
C ASP A 126 -5.83 -34.33 6.53
N LEU A 127 -6.51 -33.44 7.26
CA LEU A 127 -6.23 -33.19 8.66
C LEU A 127 -6.56 -34.40 9.53
N ARG A 128 -7.66 -35.09 9.26
CA ARG A 128 -8.06 -36.29 10.00
C ARG A 128 -7.04 -37.41 9.80
N ALA A 129 -6.63 -37.68 8.56
CA ALA A 129 -5.60 -38.67 8.26
C ALA A 129 -4.27 -38.34 8.95
N ALA A 130 -3.84 -37.08 8.92
CA ALA A 130 -2.61 -36.66 9.60
C ALA A 130 -2.69 -36.83 11.13
N LEU A 131 -3.83 -36.47 11.74
CA LEU A 131 -4.05 -36.59 13.19
C LEU A 131 -4.24 -38.04 13.65
N GLU A 132 -4.73 -38.93 12.79
CA GLU A 132 -4.83 -40.37 13.07
C GLU A 132 -3.46 -41.04 13.07
N GLU A 133 -2.55 -40.62 12.17
CA GLU A 133 -1.17 -41.11 12.13
C GLU A 133 -0.29 -40.51 13.23
N ASP A 134 -0.45 -39.21 13.52
CA ASP A 134 0.31 -38.49 14.55
C ASP A 134 -0.60 -37.46 15.26
N PRO A 135 -1.12 -37.80 16.46
CA PRO A 135 -2.03 -36.93 17.22
C PRO A 135 -1.46 -35.55 17.55
N ASP A 136 -0.14 -35.40 17.58
CA ASP A 136 0.55 -34.14 17.92
C ASP A 136 0.98 -33.34 16.67
N VAL A 137 0.69 -33.84 15.46
CA VAL A 137 1.23 -33.28 14.21
C VAL A 137 0.87 -31.80 14.02
N VAL A 138 -0.35 -31.39 14.35
CA VAL A 138 -0.79 -29.99 14.23
C VAL A 138 0.02 -29.09 15.16
N PHE A 139 0.32 -29.56 16.38
CA PHE A 139 1.16 -28.80 17.31
C PHE A 139 2.61 -28.74 16.80
N LYS A 140 3.18 -29.84 16.29
CA LYS A 140 4.52 -29.86 15.70
C LYS A 140 4.64 -28.88 14.53
N ILE A 141 3.62 -28.79 13.68
CA ILE A 141 3.66 -27.90 12.52
C ILE A 141 3.42 -26.42 12.90
N PHE A 142 2.44 -26.13 13.76
CA PHE A 142 2.08 -24.73 14.05
C PHE A 142 2.79 -24.15 15.27
N GLY A 143 2.94 -24.94 16.31
CA GLY A 143 3.31 -24.49 17.65
C GLY A 143 4.73 -24.82 18.08
N THR A 144 5.55 -25.44 17.22
CA THR A 144 6.96 -25.71 17.56
C THR A 144 7.67 -24.42 17.94
N PRO A 145 8.23 -24.32 19.15
CA PRO A 145 9.06 -23.18 19.52
C PRO A 145 10.39 -23.26 18.77
N GLY A 146 10.93 -22.10 18.41
CA GLY A 146 12.26 -21.99 17.81
C GLY A 146 12.80 -20.59 18.02
N ASP A 147 14.12 -20.49 18.11
CA ASP A 147 14.82 -19.19 18.20
C ASP A 147 15.10 -18.61 16.81
N GLU A 148 15.02 -19.45 15.77
CA GLU A 148 15.21 -19.09 14.37
C GLU A 148 13.98 -19.46 13.54
N GLN A 149 13.69 -18.64 12.51
CA GLN A 149 12.60 -18.88 11.55
C GLN A 149 12.61 -20.31 10.98
N SER A 150 13.79 -20.87 10.73
CA SER A 150 13.96 -22.22 10.19
C SER A 150 13.46 -23.32 11.15
N THR A 151 13.50 -23.08 12.46
CA THR A 151 13.22 -24.06 13.52
C THR A 151 11.84 -23.90 14.16
N GLU A 152 11.23 -22.72 14.05
CA GLU A 152 9.92 -22.47 14.64
C GLU A 152 8.76 -22.92 13.74
N GLY A 153 7.61 -23.15 14.36
CA GLY A 153 6.37 -23.53 13.68
C GLY A 153 5.71 -22.37 12.94
N VAL A 154 4.75 -22.73 12.07
CA VAL A 154 4.06 -21.82 11.15
C VAL A 154 3.45 -20.61 11.86
N ALA A 155 2.87 -20.78 13.05
CA ALA A 155 2.21 -19.67 13.74
C ALA A 155 3.21 -18.56 14.14
N ASN A 156 4.40 -18.95 14.62
CA ASN A 156 5.45 -18.01 15.01
C ASN A 156 6.04 -17.33 13.77
N ARG A 157 6.32 -18.09 12.70
CA ARG A 157 6.78 -17.53 11.41
C ARG A 157 5.83 -16.46 10.90
N LEU A 158 4.53 -16.76 10.86
CA LEU A 158 3.53 -15.81 10.37
C LEU A 158 3.49 -14.56 11.24
N TYR A 159 3.55 -14.71 12.56
CA TYR A 159 3.59 -13.57 13.49
C TYR A 159 4.80 -12.67 13.22
N ASP A 160 5.99 -13.26 13.11
CA ASP A 160 7.24 -12.52 12.88
C ASP A 160 7.26 -11.83 11.51
N GLN A 161 6.80 -12.51 10.45
CA GLN A 161 6.69 -11.92 9.11
C GLN A 161 5.70 -10.75 9.08
N MET A 162 4.57 -10.87 9.77
CA MET A 162 3.59 -9.78 9.90
C MET A 162 4.17 -8.61 10.70
N GLN A 163 4.87 -8.86 11.80
CA GLN A 163 5.47 -7.83 12.64
C GLN A 163 6.61 -7.08 11.92
N ALA A 164 7.44 -7.81 11.17
CA ALA A 164 8.47 -7.22 10.33
C ALA A 164 7.85 -6.31 9.25
N SER A 165 6.79 -6.78 8.60
CA SER A 165 6.07 -6.02 7.57
C SER A 165 5.40 -4.77 8.16
N LEU A 166 4.75 -4.89 9.31
CA LEU A 166 4.15 -3.77 10.04
C LEU A 166 5.20 -2.73 10.45
N SER A 167 6.38 -3.17 10.89
CA SER A 167 7.48 -2.27 11.26
C SER A 167 8.01 -1.49 10.07
N ARG A 168 8.09 -2.12 8.89
CA ARG A 168 8.46 -1.44 7.64
C ARG A 168 7.40 -0.45 7.21
N LEU A 169 6.11 -0.82 7.28
CA LEU A 169 5.00 0.09 7.00
C LEU A 169 5.02 1.31 7.94
N LYS A 170 5.30 1.11 9.23
CA LYS A 170 5.45 2.22 10.20
C LYS A 170 6.60 3.15 9.88
N THR A 171 7.71 2.61 9.40
CA THR A 171 8.87 3.42 8.99
C THR A 171 8.53 4.26 7.74
N GLU A 172 7.76 3.68 6.82
CA GLU A 172 7.38 4.33 5.58
C GLU A 172 6.28 5.39 5.78
N ALA A 173 5.16 4.99 6.39
CA ALA A 173 3.92 5.77 6.45
C ALA A 173 3.54 6.26 7.86
N GLY A 174 4.32 5.90 8.88
CA GLY A 174 4.04 6.27 10.26
C GLY A 174 3.05 5.36 10.97
N THR A 175 2.67 5.76 12.18
CA THR A 175 1.64 5.05 12.96
C THR A 175 0.32 5.82 12.83
N PRO A 176 -0.81 5.13 12.65
CA PRO A 176 -2.11 5.79 12.57
C PRO A 176 -2.44 6.54 13.87
N ASN A 177 -3.21 7.62 13.76
CA ASN A 177 -3.73 8.42 14.88
C ASN A 177 -2.67 9.07 15.79
N VAL A 178 -1.43 9.19 15.34
CA VAL A 178 -0.40 9.98 16.01
C VAL A 178 0.16 11.02 15.06
N THR A 179 0.60 12.15 15.61
CA THR A 179 1.35 13.14 14.83
C THR A 179 2.68 12.51 14.40
N ASP A 180 2.81 12.27 13.11
CA ASP A 180 4.00 11.67 12.54
C ASP A 180 4.92 12.75 11.97
N THR A 181 6.17 12.73 12.41
CA THR A 181 7.25 13.62 11.97
C THR A 181 8.51 12.85 11.56
N THR A 182 8.50 11.52 11.68
CA THR A 182 9.72 10.71 11.56
C THR A 182 9.68 9.72 10.41
N SER A 183 8.50 9.31 9.94
CA SER A 183 8.39 8.44 8.78
C SER A 183 8.94 9.08 7.50
N ASN A 184 9.19 8.25 6.50
CA ASN A 184 9.64 8.70 5.19
C ASN A 184 8.61 9.60 4.50
N MET A 185 7.31 9.24 4.61
CA MET A 185 6.22 10.06 4.08
C MET A 185 6.11 11.40 4.83
N ALA A 186 6.21 11.41 6.16
CA ALA A 186 6.16 12.65 6.94
C ALA A 186 7.30 13.62 6.58
N LYS A 187 8.52 13.10 6.46
CA LYS A 187 9.69 13.89 6.00
C LYS A 187 9.51 14.43 4.59
N SER A 188 8.96 13.61 3.69
CA SER A 188 8.69 14.02 2.30
C SER A 188 7.63 15.12 2.26
N ILE A 189 6.55 14.99 3.04
CA ILE A 189 5.52 16.03 3.18
C ILE A 189 6.13 17.33 3.71
N ALA A 190 6.99 17.28 4.72
CA ALA A 190 7.67 18.46 5.24
C ALA A 190 8.53 19.13 4.16
N SER A 191 9.34 18.36 3.43
CA SER A 191 10.15 18.87 2.32
C SER A 191 9.31 19.51 1.21
N TYR A 192 8.18 18.90 0.85
CA TYR A 192 7.28 19.49 -0.15
C TYR A 192 6.63 20.79 0.35
N LYS A 193 6.31 20.90 1.64
CA LYS A 193 5.80 22.15 2.22
C LYS A 193 6.83 23.28 2.14
N ASP A 194 8.10 22.99 2.41
CA ASP A 194 9.17 23.98 2.29
C ASP A 194 9.34 24.43 0.84
N GLN A 195 9.34 23.49 -0.11
CA GLN A 195 9.39 23.81 -1.54
C GLN A 195 8.20 24.67 -1.99
N LEU A 196 6.98 24.35 -1.51
CA LEU A 196 5.79 25.15 -1.80
C LEU A 196 5.91 26.57 -1.22
N TYR A 197 6.45 26.72 -0.01
CA TYR A 197 6.69 28.02 0.59
C TYR A 197 7.64 28.88 -0.25
N ASP A 198 8.76 28.31 -0.69
CA ASP A 198 9.74 29.00 -1.53
C ASP A 198 9.16 29.39 -2.90
N MET A 199 8.38 28.49 -3.50
CA MET A 199 7.69 28.76 -4.76
C MET A 199 6.68 29.90 -4.63
N ASN A 200 5.88 29.90 -3.56
CA ASN A 200 4.90 30.96 -3.31
C ASN A 200 5.58 32.31 -3.07
N SER A 201 6.68 32.34 -2.32
CA SER A 201 7.49 33.55 -2.13
C SER A 201 8.02 34.10 -3.46
N ARG A 202 8.52 33.22 -4.33
CA ARG A 202 8.98 33.61 -5.66
C ARG A 202 7.85 34.13 -6.55
N LEU A 203 6.67 33.52 -6.52
CA LEU A 203 5.50 34.00 -7.26
C LEU A 203 5.09 35.40 -6.82
N ALA A 204 5.05 35.66 -5.50
CA ALA A 204 4.75 36.98 -4.97
C ALA A 204 5.76 38.05 -5.43
N GLN A 205 7.05 37.70 -5.51
CA GLN A 205 8.08 38.62 -6.05
C GLN A 205 7.90 38.90 -7.54
N ILE A 206 7.55 37.87 -8.32
CA ILE A 206 7.28 38.01 -9.76
C ILE A 206 6.06 38.89 -9.98
N GLU A 207 4.98 38.67 -9.23
CA GLU A 207 3.77 39.49 -9.26
C GLU A 207 4.09 40.95 -8.94
N ALA A 208 4.81 41.23 -7.85
CA ALA A 208 5.22 42.58 -7.48
C ALA A 208 6.09 43.25 -8.57
N ARG A 209 6.94 42.48 -9.25
CA ARG A 209 7.73 42.99 -10.39
C ARG A 209 6.84 43.34 -11.58
N TYR A 210 5.88 42.50 -11.92
CA TYR A 210 4.96 42.77 -13.03
C TYR A 210 4.07 43.97 -12.76
N TYR A 211 3.57 44.16 -11.53
CA TYR A 211 2.86 45.40 -11.16
C TYR A 211 3.73 46.63 -11.37
N LYS A 212 5.00 46.62 -10.92
CA LYS A 212 5.92 47.74 -11.14
C LYS A 212 6.16 48.03 -12.63
N GLN A 213 6.29 46.99 -13.46
CA GLN A 213 6.45 47.14 -14.90
C GLN A 213 5.19 47.70 -15.57
N PHE A 214 4.02 47.25 -15.13
CA PHE A 214 2.73 47.74 -15.60
C PHE A 214 2.56 49.22 -15.26
N ASP A 215 2.80 49.62 -14.01
CA ASP A 215 2.74 51.03 -13.58
C ASP A 215 3.71 51.94 -14.35
N ALA A 216 4.92 51.44 -14.62
CA ALA A 216 5.91 52.17 -15.41
C ALA A 216 5.46 52.34 -16.86
N MET A 217 4.84 51.31 -17.44
CA MET A 217 4.25 51.35 -18.78
C MET A 217 3.07 52.33 -18.83
N GLU A 218 2.18 52.35 -17.84
CA GLU A 218 1.07 53.32 -17.76
C GLU A 218 1.58 54.76 -17.70
N LYS A 219 2.61 55.02 -16.88
CA LYS A 219 3.25 56.35 -16.81
C LYS A 219 3.89 56.75 -18.14
N ALA A 220 4.57 55.81 -18.81
CA ALA A 220 5.16 56.06 -20.13
C ALA A 220 4.09 56.37 -21.19
N LEU A 221 2.99 55.61 -21.23
CA LEU A 221 1.86 55.86 -22.13
C LEU A 221 1.18 57.21 -21.85
N SER A 222 0.99 57.57 -20.58
CA SER A 222 0.46 58.89 -20.20
C SER A 222 1.36 60.02 -20.70
N ASN A 223 2.68 59.88 -20.58
CA ASN A 223 3.64 60.86 -21.06
C ASN A 223 3.68 60.94 -22.59
N LEU A 224 3.62 59.79 -23.29
CA LEU A 224 3.55 59.75 -24.76
C LEU A 224 2.27 60.42 -25.28
N SER A 225 1.12 60.20 -24.63
CA SER A 225 -0.14 60.88 -24.97
C SER A 225 -0.03 62.40 -24.83
N LYS A 226 0.60 62.88 -23.74
CA LYS A 226 0.88 64.31 -23.55
C LYS A 226 1.79 64.88 -24.63
N GLN A 227 2.85 64.14 -25.01
CA GLN A 227 3.78 64.56 -26.07
C GLN A 227 3.11 64.58 -27.45
N SER A 228 2.31 63.55 -27.78
CA SER A 228 1.55 63.49 -29.03
C SER A 228 0.55 64.64 -29.15
N SER A 229 -0.12 64.98 -28.04
CA SER A 229 -1.03 66.14 -27.98
C SER A 229 -0.30 67.45 -28.22
N TRP A 230 0.87 67.65 -27.57
CA TRP A 230 1.71 68.83 -27.77
C TRP A 230 2.19 68.96 -29.22
N LEU A 231 2.69 67.87 -29.82
CA LEU A 231 3.12 67.84 -31.22
C LEU A 231 1.97 68.16 -32.19
N SER A 232 0.79 67.60 -31.95
CA SER A 232 -0.40 67.86 -32.79
C SER A 232 -0.83 69.33 -32.72
N GLN A 233 -0.69 69.97 -31.56
CA GLN A 233 -1.01 71.39 -31.36
C GLN A 233 0.03 72.32 -32.00
N GLN A 234 1.29 71.88 -32.06
CA GLN A 234 2.39 72.60 -32.73
C GLN A 234 2.33 72.49 -34.26
N LEU A 235 1.90 71.32 -34.79
CA LEU A 235 1.80 71.04 -36.23
C LEU A 235 0.45 71.48 -36.84
N GLY A 236 -0.53 71.80 -36.01
CA GLY A 236 -1.84 72.32 -36.42
C GLY A 236 -1.93 73.86 -36.50
N GLN A 237 -0.82 74.57 -36.28
CA GLN A 237 -0.68 76.02 -36.53
C GLN A 237 0.02 76.29 -37.86
#